data_AF-A0A2D8V198-F1
#
_entry.id   AF-A0A2D8V198-F1
#
_cell.length_a   1.000
_cell.length_b   1.000
_cell.length_c   1.000
_cell.angle_alpha   90.00
_cell.angle_beta   90.00
_cell.angle_gamma   90.00
#
_symmetry.space_group_name_H-M   'P 1'
#
loop_
_entity.id
_entity.type
_entity.pdbx_description
1 polymer ?
#
loop_
_entity_poly.entity_id
_entity_poly.type
_entity_poly.pdbx_seq_one_letter_code
_entity_poly.pdbx_strand_id
1 'polypeptide(L)'
;MSGLPRHHYGWGQFRVLGASAPDLCLVASGVVDAWCDMHRGGHGLWDYAASALVCIEAGAVVADVFGRDLFTPDPTERRSPIAAATQELFDAFLEERLKDG
;
A
#
# COMPACT_ATOMS: atom_id res chain seq x y z
N MET A 1 -14.31 2.11 -4.27
CA MET A 1 -13.44 1.85 -5.44
C MET A 1 -12.06 2.36 -5.10
N SER A 2 -11.01 1.55 -5.32
CA SER A 2 -9.63 2.05 -5.26
C SER A 2 -9.48 3.24 -6.18
N GLY A 3 -8.78 4.28 -5.71
CA GLY A 3 -8.62 5.49 -6.50
C GLY A 3 -7.80 5.21 -7.78
N LEU A 4 -8.05 5.97 -8.84
CA LEU A 4 -7.16 5.97 -10.01
C LEU A 4 -6.01 6.95 -9.79
N PRO A 5 -4.77 6.60 -10.18
CA PRO A 5 -3.65 7.54 -10.18
C PRO A 5 -3.95 8.70 -11.14
N ARG A 6 -3.53 9.91 -10.79
CA ARG A 6 -3.74 11.10 -11.63
C ARG A 6 -2.71 11.25 -12.76
N HIS A 7 -1.57 10.59 -12.62
CA HIS A 7 -0.45 10.58 -13.57
C HIS A 7 0.27 9.23 -13.55
N HIS A 8 1.31 9.10 -14.37
CA HIS A 8 2.16 7.92 -14.43
C HIS A 8 3.30 8.01 -13.40
N TYR A 9 3.44 7.03 -12.50
CA TYR A 9 4.43 7.07 -11.40
C TYR A 9 5.76 6.39 -11.77
N GLY A 10 6.02 6.20 -13.05
CA GLY A 10 7.26 5.58 -13.55
C GLY A 10 7.26 4.06 -13.55
N TRP A 11 6.12 3.40 -13.30
CA TRP A 11 6.02 1.94 -13.38
C TRP A 11 6.22 1.41 -14.80
N GLY A 12 6.75 0.20 -14.93
CA GLY A 12 6.75 -0.53 -16.20
C GLY A 12 5.38 -1.13 -16.52
N GLN A 13 4.65 -1.60 -15.50
CA GLN A 13 3.31 -2.17 -15.61
C GLN A 13 2.43 -1.78 -14.42
N PHE A 14 1.12 -1.69 -14.63
CA PHE A 14 0.13 -1.33 -13.62
C PHE A 14 -1.06 -2.28 -13.65
N ARG A 15 -1.58 -2.65 -12.48
CA ARG A 15 -2.72 -3.56 -12.29
C ARG A 15 -3.60 -3.07 -11.15
N VAL A 16 -4.91 -3.24 -11.28
CA VAL A 16 -5.90 -3.04 -10.21
C VAL A 16 -6.74 -4.30 -10.13
N LEU A 17 -6.54 -5.10 -9.08
CA LEU A 17 -7.20 -6.40 -8.93
C LEU A 17 -8.40 -6.35 -7.97
N GLY A 18 -8.55 -5.23 -7.25
CA GLY A 18 -9.78 -4.87 -6.54
C GLY A 18 -9.86 -5.35 -5.09
N ALA A 19 -8.78 -5.87 -4.51
CA ALA A 19 -8.76 -6.32 -3.12
C ALA A 19 -7.39 -6.13 -2.45
N SER A 20 -7.31 -5.29 -1.42
CA SER A 20 -6.04 -4.90 -0.79
C SER A 20 -5.27 -6.09 -0.18
N ALA A 21 -5.97 -7.02 0.49
CA ALA A 21 -5.33 -8.15 1.14
C ALA A 21 -4.52 -9.05 0.17
N PRO A 22 -5.13 -9.65 -0.89
CA PRO A 22 -4.37 -10.45 -1.84
C PRO A 22 -3.36 -9.63 -2.64
N ASP A 23 -3.64 -8.36 -2.95
CA ASP A 23 -2.73 -7.51 -3.72
C ASP A 23 -1.43 -7.22 -2.93
N LEU A 24 -1.54 -6.98 -1.63
CA LEU A 24 -0.37 -6.89 -0.74
C LEU A 24 0.41 -8.21 -0.69
N CYS A 25 -0.26 -9.36 -0.69
CA CYS A 25 0.43 -10.65 -0.76
C CYS A 25 1.18 -10.86 -2.10
N LEU A 26 0.83 -10.16 -3.17
CA LEU A 26 1.61 -10.17 -4.41
C LEU A 26 2.96 -9.44 -4.24
N VAL A 27 3.01 -8.40 -3.39
CA VAL A 27 4.29 -7.76 -2.99
C VAL A 27 5.12 -8.76 -2.19
N ALA A 28 4.53 -9.38 -1.17
CA ALA A 28 5.23 -10.33 -0.31
C ALA A 28 5.79 -11.56 -1.06
N SER A 29 5.13 -11.97 -2.14
CA SER A 29 5.58 -13.09 -3.00
C SER A 29 6.50 -12.66 -4.15
N GLY A 30 6.83 -11.37 -4.26
CA GLY A 30 7.69 -10.83 -5.32
C GLY A 30 7.05 -10.85 -6.72
N VAL A 31 5.73 -10.96 -6.81
CA VAL A 31 4.99 -10.91 -8.09
C VAL A 31 4.82 -9.48 -8.58
N VAL A 32 4.70 -8.52 -7.66
CA VAL A 32 4.70 -7.07 -7.95
C VAL A 32 5.70 -6.36 -7.05
N ASP A 33 6.29 -5.27 -7.53
CA ASP A 33 7.34 -4.55 -6.80
C ASP A 33 6.78 -3.65 -5.69
N ALA A 34 5.58 -3.10 -5.87
CA ALA A 34 4.95 -2.19 -4.93
C ALA A 34 3.41 -2.17 -5.05
N TRP A 35 2.75 -1.71 -3.98
CA TRP A 35 1.31 -1.54 -3.90
C TRP A 35 0.94 -0.32 -3.06
N CYS A 36 -0.07 0.43 -3.49
CA CYS A 36 -0.66 1.54 -2.74
C CYS A 36 -2.11 1.78 -3.19
N ASP A 37 -3.00 2.18 -2.27
CA ASP A 37 -4.32 2.72 -2.65
C ASP A 37 -4.29 4.25 -2.80
N MET A 38 -4.87 4.72 -3.91
CA MET A 38 -5.08 6.14 -4.21
C MET A 38 -6.38 6.69 -3.61
N HIS A 39 -7.23 5.84 -3.04
CA HIS A 39 -8.48 6.26 -2.40
C HIS A 39 -8.21 7.08 -1.12
N ARG A 40 -8.76 8.30 -1.06
CA ARG A 40 -8.59 9.21 0.08
C ARG A 40 -9.32 8.75 1.36
N GLY A 41 -10.37 7.96 1.24
CA GLY A 41 -11.08 7.42 2.41
C GLY A 41 -10.36 6.26 3.10
N GLY A 42 -9.25 5.77 2.54
CA GLY A 42 -8.43 4.70 3.12
C GLY A 42 -9.16 3.36 3.29
N HIS A 43 -8.54 2.50 4.08
CA HIS A 43 -8.92 1.13 4.38
C HIS A 43 -9.13 0.92 5.88
N GLY A 44 -10.10 0.09 6.24
CA GLY A 44 -10.23 -0.40 7.61
C GLY A 44 -9.10 -1.37 7.93
N LEU A 45 -8.79 -1.55 9.22
CA LEU A 45 -7.74 -2.48 9.65
C LEU A 45 -7.92 -3.89 9.04
N TRP A 46 -9.17 -4.37 8.98
CA TRP A 46 -9.53 -5.68 8.45
C TRP A 46 -9.25 -5.86 6.95
N ASP A 47 -9.08 -4.79 6.18
CA ASP A 47 -8.84 -4.87 4.74
C ASP A 47 -7.37 -5.23 4.40
N TYR A 48 -6.43 -4.97 5.31
CA TYR A 48 -4.98 -5.12 5.03
C TYR A 48 -4.13 -5.69 6.16
N ALA A 49 -4.61 -5.76 7.42
CA ALA A 49 -3.74 -6.10 8.54
C ALA A 49 -3.04 -7.45 8.39
N ALA A 50 -3.77 -8.47 7.93
CA ALA A 50 -3.21 -9.81 7.73
C ALA A 50 -2.09 -9.80 6.67
N SER A 51 -2.33 -9.17 5.51
CA SER A 51 -1.34 -9.15 4.43
C SER A 51 -0.18 -8.19 4.70
N ALA A 52 -0.40 -7.12 5.46
CA ALA A 52 0.68 -6.24 5.92
C ALA A 52 1.67 -7.00 6.83
N LEU A 53 1.18 -7.84 7.74
CA LEU A 53 2.05 -8.71 8.54
C LEU A 53 2.83 -9.70 7.65
N VAL A 54 2.17 -10.31 6.65
CA VAL A 54 2.86 -11.18 5.68
C VAL A 54 3.94 -10.44 4.91
N CYS A 55 3.69 -9.20 4.48
CA CYS A 55 4.68 -8.37 3.80
C CYS A 55 5.89 -8.06 4.69
N ILE A 56 5.65 -7.70 5.95
CA ILE A 56 6.71 -7.41 6.93
C ILE A 56 7.60 -8.65 7.13
N GLU A 57 7.00 -9.82 7.32
CA GLU A 57 7.74 -11.08 7.47
C GLU A 57 8.48 -11.51 6.20
N ALA A 58 7.96 -11.14 5.02
CA ALA A 58 8.63 -11.35 3.74
C ALA A 58 9.79 -10.35 3.48
N GLY A 59 10.00 -9.38 4.38
CA GLY A 59 11.05 -8.36 4.26
C GLY A 59 10.66 -7.14 3.40
N ALA A 60 9.39 -7.02 3.01
CA ALA A 60 8.90 -5.82 2.34
C ALA A 60 8.74 -4.66 3.33
N VAL A 61 8.86 -3.44 2.84
CA VAL A 61 8.66 -2.22 3.62
C VAL A 61 7.19 -1.82 3.53
N VAL A 62 6.53 -1.62 4.68
CA VAL A 62 5.10 -1.30 4.76
C VAL A 62 4.86 -0.17 5.75
N ALA A 63 4.09 0.84 5.37
CA ALA A 63 3.67 1.92 6.27
C ALA A 63 2.32 2.52 5.87
N ASP A 64 1.81 3.45 6.67
CA ASP A 64 0.77 4.39 6.23
C ASP A 64 1.42 5.54 5.45
N VAL A 65 0.82 5.93 4.33
CA VAL A 65 1.28 7.06 3.50
C VAL A 65 1.47 8.35 4.31
N PHE A 66 0.65 8.58 5.34
CA PHE A 66 0.70 9.81 6.14
C PHE A 66 1.46 9.63 7.47
N GLY A 67 2.27 8.57 7.59
CA GLY A 67 3.12 8.32 8.77
C GLY A 67 2.35 7.94 10.03
N ARG A 68 1.08 7.53 9.91
CA ARG A 68 0.29 7.04 11.04
C ARG A 68 0.60 5.58 11.34
N ASP A 69 0.41 5.16 12.59
CA ASP A 69 0.50 3.74 12.94
C ASP A 69 -0.53 2.93 12.15
N LEU A 70 -0.09 1.89 11.45
CA LEU A 70 -0.97 1.02 10.67
C LEU A 70 -1.94 0.25 11.58
N PHE A 71 -1.49 -0.28 12.72
CA PHE A 71 -2.28 -1.25 13.48
C PHE A 71 -3.14 -0.60 14.56
N THR A 72 -4.08 0.25 14.14
CA THR A 72 -5.04 0.88 15.05
C THR A 72 -6.15 -0.08 15.49
N PRO A 73 -6.44 -0.21 16.80
CA PRO A 73 -7.52 -1.06 17.30
C PRO A 73 -8.91 -0.43 17.10
N ASP A 74 -9.00 0.86 16.71
CA ASP A 74 -10.28 1.54 16.48
C ASP A 74 -10.86 1.12 15.11
N PRO A 75 -12.02 0.45 15.06
CA PRO A 75 -12.63 -0.01 13.81
C PRO A 75 -13.19 1.13 12.95
N THR A 76 -13.35 2.34 13.50
CA THR A 76 -13.83 3.51 12.76
C THR A 76 -12.71 4.21 12.00
N GLU A 77 -11.46 3.98 12.40
CA GLU A 77 -10.30 4.61 11.77
C GLU A 77 -9.95 3.96 10.41
N ARG A 78 -9.33 4.77 9.54
CA ARG A 78 -8.88 4.34 8.22
C ARG A 78 -7.40 4.65 8.03
N ARG A 79 -6.72 3.79 7.28
CA ARG A 79 -5.32 3.94 6.87
C ARG A 79 -5.16 3.91 5.37
N SER A 80 -4.05 4.45 4.90
CA SER A 80 -3.62 4.42 3.52
C SER A 80 -2.34 3.60 3.46
N PRO A 81 -2.43 2.27 3.59
CA PRO A 81 -1.27 1.40 3.48
C PRO A 81 -0.56 1.58 2.15
N ILE A 82 0.77 1.52 2.20
CA ILE A 82 1.69 1.46 1.08
C ILE A 82 2.72 0.39 1.40
N ALA A 83 3.07 -0.42 0.41
CA ALA A 83 4.06 -1.47 0.52
C ALA A 83 4.98 -1.48 -0.70
N ALA A 84 6.27 -1.77 -0.49
CA ALA A 84 7.23 -1.99 -1.57
C ALA A 84 8.27 -3.03 -1.19
N ALA A 85 8.82 -3.70 -2.21
CA ALA A 85 9.80 -4.77 -2.05
C ALA A 85 11.16 -4.29 -1.53
N THR A 86 11.52 -3.01 -1.70
CA THR A 86 12.76 -2.43 -1.18
C THR A 86 12.51 -1.04 -0.59
N GLN A 87 13.45 -0.57 0.24
CA GLN A 87 13.38 0.76 0.84
C GLN A 87 13.48 1.88 -0.20
N GLU A 88 14.33 1.73 -1.21
CA GLU A 88 14.52 2.74 -2.27
C GLU A 88 13.22 2.92 -3.08
N LEU A 89 12.56 1.82 -3.41
CA LEU A 89 11.27 1.87 -4.11
C LEU A 89 10.16 2.41 -3.21
N PHE A 90 10.17 2.03 -1.93
CA PHE A 90 9.24 2.55 -0.94
C PHE A 90 9.30 4.08 -0.86
N ASP A 91 10.51 4.63 -0.72
CA ASP A 91 10.74 6.08 -0.57
C ASP A 91 10.28 6.84 -1.83
N ALA A 92 10.68 6.36 -3.01
CA ALA A 92 10.28 6.97 -4.28
C ALA A 92 8.75 6.92 -4.48
N PHE A 93 8.13 5.79 -4.13
CA PHE A 93 6.69 5.63 -4.31
C PHE A 93 5.88 6.44 -3.30
N LEU A 94 6.36 6.54 -2.05
CA LEU A 94 5.78 7.39 -1.02
C LEU A 94 5.84 8.87 -1.42
N GLU A 95 6.98 9.33 -1.94
CA GLU A 95 7.15 10.71 -2.40
C GLU A 95 6.12 11.06 -3.49
N GLU A 96 5.97 10.21 -4.50
CA GLU A 96 4.97 10.41 -5.56
C GLU A 96 3.54 10.35 -5.01
N ARG A 97 3.25 9.41 -4.11
CA ARG A 97 1.91 9.25 -3.53
C ARG A 97 1.47 10.45 -2.70
N LEU A 98 2.40 11.12 -2.03
CA LEU A 98 2.13 12.34 -1.27
C LEU A 98 1.80 13.53 -2.17
N LYS A 99 2.27 13.56 -3.42
CA LYS A 99 1.91 14.61 -4.41
C LYS A 99 0.42 14.53 -4.82
N ASP A 100 -0.18 13.34 -4.74
CA ASP A 100 -1.62 13.11 -4.99
C ASP A 100 -2.50 13.30 -3.73
N GLY A 101 -1.88 13.65 -2.59
CA GLY A 101 -2.46 13.80 -1.24
C GLY A 101 -3.45 14.93 -1.04
#